data_AF-A0A143XV14-F1
#
_entry.id   AF-A0A143XV14-F1
#
_cell.length_a   1.000
_cell.length_b   1.000
_cell.length_c   1.000
_cell.angle_alpha   90.00
_cell.angle_beta   90.00
_cell.angle_gamma   90.00
#
_symmetry.space_group_name_H-M   'P 1'
#
loop_
_entity.id
_entity.type
_entity.pdbx_description
1 polymer ?
#
loop_
_entity_poly.entity_id
_entity_poly.type
_entity_poly.pdbx_seq_one_letter_code
_entity_poly.pdbx_strand_id
1 'polypeptide(L)' 'MTLRKTAENLGISESALKNWTKTAKENEGAVPTRGSGNYASDEAKEIARLQRELRDTKDALEVLKKAISILGK' A
#
# COMPACT_ATOMS: atom_id res chain seq x y z
N MET A 1 -27.23 -19.88 -15.64
CA MET A 1 -27.21 -20.30 -14.22
C MET A 1 -27.58 -19.09 -13.37
N THR A 2 -28.49 -19.21 -12.40
CA THR A 2 -28.89 -18.07 -11.55
C THR A 2 -27.88 -17.86 -10.42
N LEU A 3 -27.73 -16.61 -9.94
CA LEU A 3 -26.81 -16.27 -8.86
C LEU A 3 -27.06 -17.13 -7.60
N ARG A 4 -28.33 -17.30 -7.26
CA ARG A 4 -28.78 -18.17 -6.17
C ARG A 4 -28.34 -19.63 -6.33
N LYS A 5 -28.54 -20.23 -7.51
CA LYS A 5 -28.13 -21.62 -7.78
C LYS A 5 -26.60 -21.78 -7.71
N THR A 6 -25.86 -20.75 -8.11
CA THR A 6 -24.40 -20.72 -7.97
C THR A 6 -23.97 -20.61 -6.52
N ALA A 7 -24.61 -19.76 -5.72
CA ALA A 7 -24.33 -19.62 -4.29
C ALA A 7 -24.64 -20.91 -3.52
N GLU A 8 -25.78 -21.55 -3.80
CA GLU A 8 -26.17 -22.84 -3.24
C GLU A 8 -25.14 -23.93 -3.57
N ASN A 9 -24.70 -24.03 -4.83
CA ASN A 9 -23.67 -25.00 -5.24
C ASN A 9 -22.31 -24.75 -4.57
N LEU A 10 -22.00 -23.51 -4.21
CA LEU A 10 -20.76 -23.13 -3.53
C LEU A 10 -20.86 -23.20 -1.99
N GLY A 11 -22.05 -23.48 -1.44
CA GLY A 11 -22.26 -23.54 0.01
C GLY A 11 -22.12 -22.18 0.71
N ILE A 12 -22.33 -21.07 -0.02
CA ILE A 12 -22.22 -19.70 0.51
C ILE A 12 -23.56 -18.96 0.39
N SER A 13 -23.70 -17.85 1.11
CA SER A 13 -24.88 -17.01 0.94
C SER A 13 -24.87 -16.28 -0.41
N GLU A 14 -26.05 -16.04 -0.97
CA GLU A 14 -26.21 -15.24 -2.20
C GLU A 14 -25.66 -13.81 -2.02
N SER A 15 -25.79 -13.24 -0.82
CA SER A 15 -25.22 -11.94 -0.47
C SER A 15 -23.69 -11.92 -0.51
N ALA A 16 -23.03 -12.99 -0.03
CA ALA A 16 -21.58 -13.10 -0.12
C ALA A 16 -21.12 -13.17 -1.57
N LEU A 17 -21.76 -14.01 -2.39
CA LEU A 17 -21.45 -14.11 -3.82
C LEU A 17 -21.66 -12.79 -4.55
N LYS A 18 -22.73 -12.05 -4.23
CA LYS A 18 -23.01 -10.73 -4.80
C LYS A 18 -21.92 -9.71 -4.44
N ASN A 19 -21.50 -9.67 -3.17
CA ASN A 19 -20.45 -8.78 -2.71
C ASN A 19 -19.11 -9.11 -3.39
N TRP A 20 -18.72 -10.38 -3.45
CA TRP A 20 -17.49 -10.79 -4.13
C TRP A 20 -17.49 -10.46 -5.62
N THR A 21 -18.61 -10.67 -6.30
CA THR A 21 -18.76 -10.31 -7.72
C THR A 21 -18.61 -8.80 -7.93
N LYS A 22 -19.17 -7.99 -7.02
CA LYS A 22 -19.03 -6.53 -7.05
C LYS A 22 -17.58 -6.11 -6.82
N THR A 23 -16.94 -6.60 -5.77
CA THR A 23 -15.53 -6.30 -5.45
C THR A 23 -14.58 -6.75 -6.57
N ALA A 24 -14.83 -7.91 -7.17
CA ALA A 24 -14.06 -8.37 -8.32
C ALA A 24 -14.20 -7.42 -9.53
N LYS A 25 -15.39 -6.89 -9.78
CA LYS A 25 -15.62 -5.91 -10.85
C LYS A 25 -14.95 -4.56 -10.56
N GLU A 26 -15.03 -4.08 -9.32
CA GLU A 26 -14.42 -2.83 -8.88
C GLU A 26 -12.88 -2.88 -8.95
N ASN A 27 -12.29 -4.05 -8.69
CA ASN A 27 -10.86 -4.24 -8.78
C ASN A 27 -10.38 -4.74 -10.17
N GLU A 28 -11.22 -4.69 -11.21
CA GLU A 28 -10.89 -5.18 -12.55
C GLU A 28 -10.39 -6.64 -12.58
N GLY A 29 -10.89 -7.47 -11.67
CA GLY A 29 -10.46 -8.85 -11.51
C GLY A 29 -9.13 -9.02 -10.75
N ALA A 30 -8.48 -7.92 -10.36
CA ALA A 30 -7.30 -7.97 -9.50
C ALA A 30 -7.72 -8.31 -8.06
N VAL A 31 -7.01 -9.27 -7.46
CA VAL A 31 -7.04 -9.46 -6.02
C VAL A 31 -5.89 -8.64 -5.47
N PRO A 32 -6.13 -7.50 -4.80
CA PRO A 32 -5.06 -6.69 -4.22
C PRO A 32 -4.44 -7.47 -3.05
N THR A 33 -3.49 -8.35 -3.38
CA THR A 33 -2.71 -9.10 -2.42
C THR A 33 -1.55 -8.22 -1.96
N ARG A 34 -1.82 -7.32 -1.01
CA ARG A 34 -0.72 -6.72 -0.23
C ARG A 34 -0.20 -7.79 0.73
N GLY A 35 0.81 -8.53 0.29
CA GLY A 35 1.53 -9.47 1.16
C GLY A 35 2.05 -8.79 2.43
N SER A 36 2.23 -9.56 3.50
CA SER A 36 2.80 -9.09 4.77
C SER A 36 4.19 -8.48 4.53
N GLY A 37 4.30 -7.15 4.62
CA GLY A 37 5.50 -6.38 4.25
C GLY A 37 5.20 -5.17 3.36
N ASN A 38 3.98 -5.05 2.83
CA ASN A 38 3.58 -3.91 2.01
C ASN A 38 2.87 -2.82 2.85
N TYR A 39 3.16 -1.55 2.53
CA TYR A 39 2.52 -0.37 3.11
C TYR A 39 1.00 -0.40 2.94
N ALA A 40 0.24 0.18 3.88
CA ALA A 40 -1.23 0.15 3.89
C ALA A 40 -1.88 0.70 2.61
N SER A 41 -1.22 1.63 1.92
CA SER A 41 -1.61 2.22 0.64
C SER A 41 -0.38 2.59 -0.20
N ASP A 42 -0.57 2.93 -1.47
CA ASP A 42 0.54 3.39 -2.33
C ASP A 42 1.00 4.78 -1.89
N GLU A 43 0.05 5.59 -1.42
CA GLU A 43 0.32 6.85 -0.73
C GLU A 43 1.16 6.61 0.53
N ALA A 44 0.84 5.61 1.35
CA ALA A 44 1.63 5.28 2.54
C ALA A 44 3.06 4.84 2.18
N LYS A 45 3.23 4.11 1.07
CA LYS A 45 4.55 3.75 0.54
C LYS A 45 5.34 4.98 0.10
N GLU A 46 4.69 5.89 -0.61
CA GLU A 46 5.32 7.13 -1.10
C GLU A 46 5.67 8.08 0.04
N ILE A 47 4.80 8.21 1.05
CA ILE A 47 5.07 8.97 2.28
C ILE A 47 6.33 8.41 2.97
N ALA A 48 6.46 7.10 3.12
CA ALA A 48 7.63 6.50 3.73
C ALA A 48 8.92 6.73 2.93
N ARG A 49 8.83 6.68 1.59
CA ARG A 49 9.94 7.01 0.68
C ARG A 49 10.39 8.46 0.88
N LEU A 50 9.46 9.41 0.82
CA LEU A 50 9.72 10.83 0.99
C LEU A 50 10.28 11.16 2.38
N GLN A 51 9.75 10.53 3.44
CA GLN A 51 10.28 10.71 4.80
C GLN A 51 11.73 10.23 4.93
N ARG A 52 12.11 9.15 4.24
CA ARG A 52 13.50 8.68 4.21
C ARG A 52 14.41 9.67 3.49
N GLU A 53 14.02 10.09 2.29
CA GLU A 53 14.79 11.07 1.50
C GLU A 53 14.99 12.39 2.24
N LEU A 54 13.96 12.84 2.98
CA LEU A 54 14.02 14.03 3.82
C LEU A 54 14.97 13.87 5.02
N ARG A 55 15.08 12.68 5.61
CA ARG A 55 16.08 12.42 6.66
C ARG A 55 17.49 12.42 6.09
N ASP A 56 17.72 11.69 5.00
CA ASP A 56 19.03 11.55 4.38
C ASP A 56 19.59 12.92 3.94
N THR A 57 18.74 13.78 3.38
CA THR A 57 19.10 15.15 2.97
C THR A 57 19.41 16.06 4.16
N LYS A 58 18.64 15.96 5.26
CA LYS A 58 18.93 16.70 6.50
C LYS A 58 20.24 16.26 7.14
N ASP A 59 20.48 14.97 7.21
CA ASP A 59 21.71 14.41 7.76
C ASP A 59 22.93 14.85 6.94
N ALA A 60 22.83 14.81 5.60
CA ALA A 60 23.87 15.32 4.72
C ALA A 60 24.16 16.80 4.96
N LEU A 61 23.12 17.62 5.12
CA LEU A 61 23.27 19.05 5.42
C LEU A 61 23.98 19.27 6.76
N GLU A 62 23.62 18.53 7.80
CA GLU A 62 24.26 18.65 9.12
C GLU A 62 25.73 18.22 9.09
N VAL A 63 26.07 17.17 8.34
CA VAL A 63 27.47 16.76 8.11
C VAL A 63 28.26 17.89 7.45
N LEU A 64 27.71 18.53 6.41
CA LEU A 64 28.39 19.62 5.70
C LEU A 64 28.59 20.84 6.61
N LYS A 65 27.56 21.24 7.37
CA LYS A 65 27.68 22.32 8.37
C LYS A 65 28.79 22.03 9.39
N LYS A 66 28.84 20.79 9.89
CA LYS A 66 29.85 20.37 10.86
C LYS A 66 31.25 20.41 10.28
N ALA A 67 31.43 19.99 9.03
CA ALA A 67 32.71 20.09 8.33
C ALA A 67 33.18 21.53 8.19
N ILE A 68 32.30 22.45 7.78
CA ILE A 68 32.61 23.89 7.67
C ILE A 68 33.01 24.45 9.04
N SER A 69 32.27 24.11 10.11
CA SER A 69 32.59 24.59 11.46
C SER A 69 33.93 24.08 12.01
N ILE A 70 34.40 22.90 11.57
CA ILE A 70 35.70 22.35 11.96
C ILE A 70 36.82 23.05 11.18
N LEU A 71 36.62 23.28 9.87
CA LEU A 71 37.61 23.89 9.00
C LEU A 71 37.75 25.41 9.18
N GLY A 72 36.70 26.08 9.68
CA GLY A 72 36.69 27.52 9.95
C GLY A 72 37.21 27.91 11.35
N LYS A 73 37.68 26.95 12.15
CA LYS A 73 38.42 27.17 13.40
C LYS A 73 39.92 27.01 13.16
#